data_AF-A0A7X9DHN9-F1
#
_entry.id   AF-A0A7X9DHN9-F1
#
_cell.length_a   1.000
_cell.length_b   1.000
_cell.length_c   1.000
_cell.angle_alpha   90.00
_cell.angle_beta   90.00
_cell.angle_gamma   90.00
#
_symmetry.space_group_name_H-M   'P 1'
#
loop_
_entity.id
_entity.type
_entity.pdbx_description
1 polymer ?
#
loop_
_entity_poly.entity_id
_entity_poly.type
_entity_poly.pdbx_seq_one_letter_code
_entity_poly.pdbx_strand_id
1 'polypeptide(L)'
;MISKQKFIKIAFIVCTSIAAGFILGKLLVAKTVSGSTAISFFITQPLYTYSAINNKLYSNSPIERLTGYCALYELHIIDQPFLFERYKQEENITSKRVILNILALYGGKELLHFFDEVYELSDKTLKKQMVKIVKHHYPEKLDSFAQKHKVDAQWIHTD
;
A
#
# COMPACT_ATOMS: atom_id res chain seq x y z
N MET A 1 20.39 41.92 29.87
CA MET A 1 20.42 42.79 28.67
C MET A 1 21.39 42.20 27.65
N ILE A 2 20.90 41.76 26.49
CA ILE A 2 21.79 41.35 25.39
C ILE A 2 22.48 42.60 24.85
N SER A 3 23.81 42.64 24.87
CA SER A 3 24.58 43.78 24.33
C SER A 3 24.25 43.99 22.85
N LYS A 4 24.13 45.24 22.41
CA LYS A 4 23.80 45.63 21.02
C LYS A 4 24.60 44.86 19.95
N GLN A 5 25.88 44.58 20.21
CA GLN A 5 26.75 43.78 19.34
C GLN A 5 26.36 42.29 19.23
N LYS A 6 25.88 41.66 20.30
CA LYS A 6 25.41 40.26 20.27
C LYS A 6 24.12 40.13 19.48
N PHE A 7 23.22 41.11 19.58
CA PHE A 7 21.98 41.14 18.80
C PHE A 7 22.24 41.24 17.29
N ILE A 8 23.19 42.10 16.89
CA ILE A 8 23.58 42.26 15.48
C ILE A 8 24.16 40.96 14.91
N LYS A 9 25.01 40.24 15.67
CA LYS A 9 25.56 38.95 15.23
C LYS A 9 24.48 37.88 15.04
N ILE A 10 23.52 37.80 15.96
CA ILE A 10 22.40 36.85 15.85
C ILE A 10 21.53 37.18 14.63
N ALA A 11 21.18 38.45 14.44
CA ALA A 11 20.39 38.89 13.29
C ALA A 11 21.11 38.59 11.97
N PHE A 12 22.43 38.81 11.91
CA PHE A 12 23.23 38.49 10.73
C PHE A 12 23.23 36.99 10.42
N ILE A 13 23.47 36.14 11.43
CA ILE A 13 23.45 34.67 11.26
C ILE A 13 22.08 34.24 10.75
N VAL A 14 20.99 34.68 11.39
CA VAL A 14 19.62 34.32 10.99
C VAL A 14 19.33 34.74 9.55
N CYS A 15 19.66 35.98 9.17
CA CYS A 15 19.46 36.47 7.81
C CYS A 15 20.26 35.66 6.77
N THR A 16 21.54 35.36 7.07
CA THR A 16 22.38 34.56 6.16
C THR A 16 21.89 33.13 6.02
N SER A 17 21.41 32.50 7.10
CA SER A 17 20.83 31.16 7.06
C SER A 17 19.54 31.11 6.24
N ILE A 18 18.65 32.09 6.41
CA ILE A 18 17.40 32.20 5.64
C ILE A 18 17.71 32.42 4.15
N ALA A 19 18.62 33.35 3.85
CA ALA A 19 19.00 33.64 2.46
C ALA A 19 19.66 32.43 1.79
N ALA A 20 20.60 31.77 2.48
CA ALA A 20 21.23 30.56 1.97
C ALA A 20 20.20 29.45 1.73
N GLY A 21 19.29 29.21 2.69
CA GLY A 21 18.21 28.23 2.56
C GLY A 21 17.29 28.50 1.37
N PHE A 22 16.93 29.76 1.14
CA PHE A 22 16.08 30.16 0.01
C PHE A 22 16.78 29.96 -1.34
N ILE A 23 18.06 30.33 -1.45
CA ILE A 23 18.85 30.16 -2.67
C ILE A 23 19.05 28.68 -2.98
N LEU A 24 19.47 27.89 -1.99
CA LEU A 24 19.63 26.43 -2.11
C LEU A 24 18.31 25.75 -2.46
N GLY A 25 17.20 26.15 -1.84
CA GLY A 25 15.86 25.64 -2.13
C GLY A 25 15.45 25.88 -3.57
N LYS A 26 15.62 27.11 -4.09
CA LYS A 26 15.35 27.42 -5.50
C LYS A 26 16.23 26.62 -6.46
N LEU A 27 17.51 26.47 -6.15
CA LEU A 27 18.44 25.67 -6.96
C LEU A 27 18.06 24.19 -6.97
N LEU A 28 17.67 23.63 -5.81
CA LEU A 28 17.20 22.25 -5.72
C LEU A 28 15.92 22.05 -6.52
N VAL A 29 14.92 22.93 -6.38
CA VAL A 29 13.68 22.84 -7.17
C VAL A 29 13.96 22.94 -8.67
N ALA A 30 14.75 23.94 -9.10
CA ALA A 30 15.09 24.12 -10.50
C ALA A 30 15.83 22.90 -11.07
N LYS A 31 16.78 22.34 -10.31
CA LYS A 31 17.53 21.15 -10.73
C LYS A 31 16.67 19.89 -10.75
N THR A 32 15.77 19.71 -9.79
CA THR A 32 14.79 18.61 -9.76
C THR A 32 13.86 18.65 -10.96
N VAL A 33 13.32 19.84 -11.29
CA VAL A 33 12.43 20.03 -12.45
C VAL A 33 13.17 19.84 -13.77
N SER A 34 14.43 20.28 -13.86
CA SER A 34 15.26 20.14 -15.08
C SER A 34 15.80 18.71 -15.32
N GLY A 35 15.75 17.81 -14.33
CA GLY A 35 16.31 16.45 -14.44
C GLY A 35 17.84 16.38 -14.53
N SER A 36 18.56 17.47 -14.23
CA SER A 36 19.99 17.63 -14.55
C SER A 36 20.98 17.09 -13.50
N THR A 37 20.51 16.46 -12.42
CA THR A 37 21.36 15.98 -11.31
C THR A 37 20.94 14.62 -10.79
N ALA A 38 21.88 13.83 -10.26
CA ALA A 38 21.56 12.51 -9.68
C ALA A 38 20.50 12.59 -8.55
N ILE A 39 20.45 13.69 -7.80
CA ILE A 39 19.43 13.92 -6.75
C ILE A 39 18.02 14.01 -7.35
N SER A 40 17.86 14.56 -8.56
CA SER A 40 16.55 14.57 -9.22
C SER A 40 16.08 13.15 -9.50
N PHE A 41 16.98 12.26 -9.92
CA PHE A 41 16.67 10.85 -10.15
C PHE A 41 16.18 10.14 -8.88
N PHE A 42 16.82 10.36 -7.74
CA PHE A 42 16.40 9.78 -6.46
C PHE A 42 15.02 10.26 -5.99
N ILE A 43 14.59 11.47 -6.36
CA ILE A 43 13.28 12.02 -5.97
C ILE A 43 12.20 11.69 -7.01
N THR A 44 12.51 11.81 -8.30
CA THR A 44 11.53 11.65 -9.37
C THR A 44 11.22 10.19 -9.67
N GLN A 45 12.19 9.28 -9.48
CA GLN A 45 11.98 7.89 -9.81
C GLN A 45 10.96 7.19 -8.90
N PRO A 46 10.98 7.35 -7.55
CA PRO A 46 9.92 6.83 -6.70
C PRO A 46 8.53 7.40 -7.05
N LEU A 47 8.46 8.70 -7.35
CA LEU A 47 7.22 9.36 -7.77
C LEU A 47 6.68 8.84 -9.11
N TYR A 48 7.58 8.63 -10.08
CA TYR A 48 7.23 8.05 -11.37
C TYR A 48 6.74 6.61 -11.22
N THR A 49 7.44 5.79 -10.44
CA THR A 49 7.03 4.40 -10.15
C THR A 49 5.66 4.37 -9.48
N TYR A 50 5.44 5.22 -8.47
CA TYR A 50 4.15 5.35 -7.81
C TYR A 50 3.03 5.75 -8.78
N SER A 51 3.28 6.77 -9.61
CA SER A 51 2.32 7.22 -10.62
C SER A 51 2.01 6.13 -11.65
N ALA A 52 3.03 5.39 -12.12
CA ALA A 52 2.87 4.30 -13.06
C ALA A 52 2.03 3.16 -12.47
N ILE A 53 2.28 2.77 -11.22
CA ILE A 53 1.48 1.75 -10.52
C ILE A 53 0.05 2.24 -10.32
N ASN A 54 -0.13 3.49 -9.92
CA ASN A 54 -1.46 4.06 -9.75
C ASN A 54 -2.25 4.02 -11.07
N ASN A 55 -1.63 4.42 -12.18
CA ASN A 55 -2.27 4.34 -13.50
C ASN A 55 -2.68 2.90 -13.86
N LYS A 56 -1.89 1.90 -13.48
CA LYS A 56 -2.23 0.48 -13.66
C LYS A 56 -3.41 0.05 -12.81
N LEU A 57 -3.41 0.39 -11.52
CA LEU A 57 -4.48 0.05 -10.56
C LEU A 57 -5.85 0.65 -10.93
N TYR A 58 -5.86 1.83 -11.56
CA TYR A 58 -7.08 2.50 -12.01
C TYR A 58 -7.40 2.26 -13.49
N SER A 59 -6.67 1.37 -14.17
CA SER A 59 -6.97 1.00 -15.56
C SER A 59 -8.27 0.22 -15.68
N ASN A 60 -8.97 0.42 -16.81
CA ASN A 60 -10.13 -0.40 -17.17
C ASN A 60 -9.73 -1.83 -17.58
N SER A 61 -8.47 -2.05 -17.96
CA SER A 61 -7.95 -3.37 -18.33
C SER A 61 -7.71 -4.25 -17.09
N PRO A 62 -8.34 -5.43 -16.98
CA PRO A 62 -8.11 -6.35 -15.86
C PRO A 62 -6.64 -6.78 -15.72
N ILE A 63 -5.93 -6.91 -16.83
CA ILE A 63 -4.50 -7.31 -16.85
C ILE A 63 -3.61 -6.20 -16.32
N GLU A 64 -3.91 -4.94 -16.66
CA GLU A 64 -3.17 -3.80 -16.10
C GLU A 64 -3.40 -3.68 -14.59
N ARG A 65 -4.64 -3.86 -14.13
CA ARG A 65 -4.93 -3.86 -12.68
C ARG A 65 -4.21 -5.00 -11.96
N LEU A 66 -4.25 -6.22 -12.52
CA LEU A 66 -3.51 -7.37 -12.00
C LEU A 66 -2.01 -7.08 -11.88
N THR A 67 -1.43 -6.46 -12.92
CA THR A 67 -0.02 -6.03 -12.92
C THR A 67 0.23 -5.00 -11.81
N GLY A 68 -0.71 -4.07 -11.61
CA GLY A 68 -0.67 -3.11 -10.50
C GLY A 68 -0.65 -3.80 -9.13
N TYR A 69 -1.50 -4.80 -8.90
CA TYR A 69 -1.52 -5.55 -7.63
C TYR A 69 -0.20 -6.32 -7.41
N CYS A 70 0.35 -6.95 -8.44
CA CYS A 70 1.66 -7.61 -8.34
C CYS A 70 2.78 -6.60 -8.03
N ALA A 71 2.77 -5.41 -8.65
CA ALA A 71 3.75 -4.37 -8.36
C ALA A 71 3.65 -3.84 -6.92
N LEU A 72 2.42 -3.71 -6.37
CA LEU A 72 2.24 -3.37 -4.95
C LEU A 72 2.88 -4.42 -4.03
N TYR A 73 2.70 -5.70 -4.36
CA TYR A 73 3.31 -6.81 -3.64
C TYR A 73 4.84 -6.77 -3.69
N GLU A 74 5.42 -6.66 -4.89
CA GLU A 74 6.88 -6.65 -5.10
C GLU A 74 7.58 -5.48 -4.40
N LEU A 75 6.91 -4.32 -4.32
CA LEU A 75 7.46 -3.13 -3.69
C LEU A 75 7.10 -3.00 -2.20
N HIS A 76 6.38 -3.97 -1.63
CA HIS A 76 5.88 -3.93 -0.25
C HIS A 76 5.06 -2.66 0.06
N ILE A 77 4.36 -2.13 -0.94
CA ILE A 77 3.46 -0.96 -0.78
C ILE A 77 2.07 -1.49 -0.47
N ILE A 78 1.68 -1.47 0.81
CA ILE A 78 0.43 -2.07 1.27
C ILE A 78 -0.46 -1.04 1.92
N ASP A 79 -1.64 -0.92 1.32
CA ASP A 79 -2.77 -0.18 1.84
C ASP A 79 -3.94 -1.16 1.95
N GLN A 80 -4.15 -1.73 3.14
CA GLN A 80 -5.20 -2.72 3.38
C GLN A 80 -6.60 -2.17 3.09
N PRO A 81 -6.97 -0.95 3.57
CA PRO A 81 -8.23 -0.31 3.19
C PRO A 81 -8.44 -0.22 1.68
N PHE A 82 -7.43 0.20 0.93
CA PHE A 82 -7.51 0.25 -0.53
C PHE A 82 -7.75 -1.13 -1.14
N LEU A 83 -7.02 -2.15 -0.69
CA LEU A 83 -7.15 -3.52 -1.19
C LEU A 83 -8.50 -4.16 -0.85
N PHE A 84 -9.07 -3.87 0.33
CA PHE A 84 -10.41 -4.33 0.71
C PHE A 84 -11.48 -3.77 -0.24
N GLU A 85 -11.44 -2.46 -0.50
CA GLU A 85 -12.38 -1.82 -1.42
C GLU A 85 -12.19 -2.29 -2.87
N ARG A 86 -10.93 -2.46 -3.30
CA ARG A 86 -10.65 -2.99 -4.63
C ARG A 86 -11.12 -4.43 -4.82
N TYR A 87 -10.97 -5.30 -3.82
CA TYR A 87 -11.49 -6.66 -3.90
C TYR A 87 -13.01 -6.69 -4.16
N LYS A 88 -13.76 -5.80 -3.50
CA LYS A 88 -15.23 -5.70 -3.64
C LYS A 88 -15.64 -5.28 -5.05
N GLN A 89 -14.86 -4.40 -5.69
CA GLN A 89 -15.13 -3.86 -7.03
C GLN A 89 -14.62 -4.74 -8.16
N GLU A 90 -13.59 -5.55 -7.92
CA GLU A 90 -12.97 -6.35 -8.97
C GLU A 90 -13.93 -7.46 -9.44
N GLU A 91 -14.00 -7.70 -10.74
CA GLU A 91 -14.80 -8.81 -11.29
C GLU A 91 -13.93 -10.03 -11.59
N ASN A 92 -12.65 -9.79 -11.90
CA ASN A 92 -11.72 -10.85 -12.27
C ASN A 92 -11.31 -11.69 -11.04
N ILE A 93 -11.61 -12.99 -11.10
CA ILE A 93 -11.28 -13.94 -10.02
C ILE A 93 -9.77 -13.99 -9.75
N THR A 94 -8.92 -14.01 -10.78
CA THR A 94 -7.46 -14.03 -10.61
C THR A 94 -6.96 -12.82 -9.84
N SER A 95 -7.45 -11.63 -10.17
CA SER A 95 -7.15 -10.40 -9.43
C SER A 95 -7.60 -10.48 -7.97
N LYS A 96 -8.82 -10.96 -7.71
CA LYS A 96 -9.31 -11.19 -6.34
C LYS A 96 -8.40 -12.14 -5.55
N ARG A 97 -7.94 -13.23 -6.18
CA ARG A 97 -7.02 -14.19 -5.56
C ARG A 97 -5.67 -13.57 -5.22
N VAL A 98 -5.13 -12.73 -6.10
CA VAL A 98 -3.89 -11.99 -5.83
C VAL A 98 -4.07 -11.02 -4.67
N ILE A 99 -5.16 -10.24 -4.67
CA ILE A 99 -5.47 -9.33 -3.56
C ILE A 99 -5.55 -10.09 -2.23
N LEU A 100 -6.25 -11.22 -2.17
CA LEU A 100 -6.34 -12.05 -0.96
C LEU A 100 -4.97 -12.54 -0.48
N ASN A 101 -4.10 -12.97 -1.40
CA ASN A 101 -2.75 -13.42 -1.04
C ASN A 101 -1.92 -12.27 -0.50
N ILE A 102 -2.00 -11.08 -1.11
CA ILE A 102 -1.31 -9.89 -0.61
C ILE A 102 -1.81 -9.58 0.79
N LEU A 103 -3.11 -9.50 1.01
CA LEU A 103 -3.71 -9.23 2.31
C LEU A 103 -3.32 -10.28 3.38
N ALA A 104 -3.25 -11.56 3.01
CA ALA A 104 -2.87 -12.65 3.92
C ALA A 104 -1.45 -12.51 4.48
N LEU A 105 -0.52 -11.94 3.72
CA LEU A 105 0.86 -11.75 4.16
C LEU A 105 1.00 -10.73 5.28
N TYR A 106 0.13 -9.72 5.30
CA TYR A 106 0.15 -8.66 6.31
C TYR A 106 -0.82 -8.96 7.46
N GLY A 107 -1.87 -9.75 7.19
CA GLY A 107 -2.78 -10.27 8.20
C GLY A 107 -3.46 -9.18 9.02
N GLY A 108 -3.69 -9.48 10.31
CA GLY A 108 -4.38 -8.60 11.24
C GLY A 108 -5.87 -8.91 11.41
N LYS A 109 -6.44 -8.39 12.51
CA LYS A 109 -7.85 -8.55 12.87
C LYS A 109 -8.80 -8.05 11.78
N GLU A 110 -8.38 -7.02 11.05
CA GLU A 110 -9.14 -6.41 9.95
C GLU A 110 -9.36 -7.39 8.80
N LEU A 111 -8.41 -8.31 8.55
CA LEU A 111 -8.54 -9.32 7.50
C LEU A 111 -9.67 -10.31 7.79
N LEU A 112 -9.84 -10.72 9.06
CA LEU A 112 -10.93 -11.60 9.45
C LEU A 112 -12.29 -10.92 9.32
N HIS A 113 -12.39 -9.64 9.73
CA HIS A 113 -13.60 -8.86 9.54
C HIS A 113 -13.93 -8.70 8.05
N PHE A 114 -12.92 -8.42 7.24
CA PHE A 114 -13.07 -8.35 5.80
C PHE A 114 -13.58 -9.68 5.22
N PHE A 115 -13.02 -10.83 5.64
CA PHE A 115 -13.54 -12.13 5.22
C PHE A 115 -14.99 -12.32 5.63
N ASP A 116 -15.37 -11.95 6.85
CA ASP A 116 -16.76 -12.02 7.31
C ASP A 116 -17.71 -11.24 6.38
N GLU A 117 -17.29 -10.07 5.87
CA GLU A 117 -18.08 -9.25 4.95
C GLU A 117 -18.25 -9.89 3.58
N VAL A 118 -17.17 -10.43 3.00
CA VAL A 118 -17.15 -10.84 1.59
C VAL A 118 -17.35 -12.33 1.37
N TYR A 119 -17.29 -13.16 2.42
CA TYR A 119 -17.27 -14.61 2.28
C TYR A 119 -18.52 -15.09 1.55
N GLU A 120 -19.72 -14.74 2.00
CA GLU A 120 -20.95 -15.28 1.40
C GLU A 120 -21.16 -14.86 -0.06
N LEU A 121 -20.69 -13.67 -0.42
CA LEU A 121 -20.76 -13.11 -1.76
C LEU A 121 -19.68 -13.65 -2.70
N SER A 122 -18.67 -14.33 -2.16
CA SER A 122 -17.55 -14.85 -2.92
C SER A 122 -17.86 -16.21 -3.55
N ASP A 123 -17.23 -16.49 -4.70
CA ASP A 123 -17.35 -17.78 -5.35
C ASP A 123 -16.69 -18.91 -4.54
N LYS A 124 -16.95 -20.16 -4.93
CA LYS A 124 -16.43 -21.36 -4.26
C LYS A 124 -14.89 -21.38 -4.19
N THR A 125 -14.19 -20.88 -5.21
CA THR A 125 -12.72 -20.87 -5.26
C THR A 125 -12.16 -19.87 -4.26
N LEU A 126 -12.74 -18.68 -4.20
CA LEU A 126 -12.37 -17.62 -3.27
C LEU A 126 -12.71 -18.01 -1.82
N LYS A 127 -13.88 -18.60 -1.57
CA LYS A 127 -14.26 -19.15 -0.25
C LYS A 127 -13.23 -20.15 0.26
N LYS A 128 -12.84 -21.13 -0.59
CA LYS A 128 -11.78 -22.09 -0.27
C LYS A 128 -10.46 -21.42 0.07
N GLN A 129 -10.06 -20.41 -0.70
CA GLN A 129 -8.82 -19.68 -0.46
C GLN A 129 -8.87 -18.93 0.89
N MET A 130 -9.98 -18.27 1.22
CA MET A 130 -10.17 -17.62 2.52
C MET A 130 -10.07 -18.63 3.67
N VAL A 131 -10.73 -19.78 3.57
CA VAL A 131 -10.64 -20.85 4.58
C VAL A 131 -9.20 -21.32 4.74
N LYS A 132 -8.44 -21.49 3.64
CA LYS A 132 -7.03 -21.85 3.69
C LYS A 132 -6.18 -20.78 4.39
N ILE A 133 -6.44 -19.50 4.10
CA ILE A 133 -5.78 -18.38 4.78
C ILE A 133 -6.11 -18.39 6.28
N VAL A 134 -7.37 -18.57 6.67
CA VAL A 134 -7.78 -18.65 8.08
C VAL A 134 -7.12 -19.84 8.79
N LYS A 135 -7.13 -21.02 8.18
CA LYS A 135 -6.48 -22.22 8.71
C LYS A 135 -4.99 -22.02 8.96
N HIS A 136 -4.30 -21.31 8.07
CA HIS A 136 -2.85 -21.10 8.18
C HIS A 136 -2.47 -19.96 9.13
N HIS A 137 -3.17 -18.83 9.06
CA HIS A 137 -2.79 -17.60 9.77
C HIS A 137 -3.56 -17.38 11.09
N TYR A 138 -4.74 -17.99 11.25
CA TYR A 138 -5.62 -17.87 12.42
C TYR A 138 -6.21 -19.21 12.83
N PRO A 139 -5.38 -20.25 13.09
CA PRO A 139 -5.87 -21.59 13.41
C PRO A 139 -6.83 -21.60 14.61
N GLU A 140 -6.64 -20.71 15.58
CA GLU A 140 -7.49 -20.56 16.76
C GLU A 140 -8.87 -19.96 16.46
N LYS A 141 -9.05 -19.36 15.27
CA LYS A 141 -10.34 -18.81 14.80
C LYS A 141 -11.05 -19.71 13.82
N LEU A 142 -10.38 -20.75 13.31
CA LEU A 142 -10.90 -21.61 12.26
C LEU A 142 -12.27 -22.21 12.61
N ASP A 143 -12.44 -22.76 13.81
CA ASP A 143 -13.70 -23.37 14.22
C ASP A 143 -14.84 -22.36 14.26
N SER A 144 -14.58 -21.18 14.84
CA SER A 144 -15.57 -20.10 14.92
C SER A 144 -15.94 -19.56 13.53
N PHE A 145 -14.97 -19.43 12.63
CA PHE A 145 -15.17 -19.00 11.25
C PHE A 145 -15.96 -20.05 10.46
N ALA A 146 -15.58 -21.33 10.61
CA ALA A 146 -16.24 -22.46 9.96
C ALA A 146 -17.70 -22.61 10.37
N GLN A 147 -17.98 -22.47 11.67
CA GLN A 147 -19.34 -22.52 12.20
C GLN A 147 -20.18 -21.34 11.69
N LYS A 148 -19.63 -20.12 11.74
CA LYS A 148 -20.32 -18.90 11.30
C LYS A 148 -20.73 -18.95 9.82
N HIS A 149 -19.82 -19.41 8.98
CA HIS A 149 -19.98 -19.42 7.52
C HIS A 149 -20.42 -20.77 6.93
N LYS A 150 -20.75 -21.75 7.79
CA LYS A 150 -21.13 -23.11 7.40
C LYS A 150 -20.16 -23.70 6.37
N VAL A 151 -18.86 -23.57 6.66
CA VAL A 151 -17.78 -24.06 5.79
C VAL A 151 -17.92 -25.56 5.60
N ASP A 152 -17.77 -26.01 4.36
CA ASP A 152 -17.74 -27.44 4.02
C ASP A 152 -16.60 -28.13 4.78
N ALA A 153 -16.95 -29.13 5.58
CA ALA A 153 -16.01 -29.89 6.41
C ALA A 153 -14.85 -30.47 5.57
N GLN A 154 -15.08 -30.80 4.30
CA GLN A 154 -14.02 -31.31 3.42
C GLN A 154 -12.88 -30.29 3.28
N TRP A 155 -13.17 -28.99 3.26
CA TRP A 155 -12.17 -27.94 3.03
C TRP A 155 -11.34 -27.63 4.27
N ILE A 156 -11.81 -28.06 5.44
CA ILE A 156 -11.11 -27.92 6.72
C ILE A 156 -10.04 -29.01 6.84
N HIS A 157 -10.39 -30.24 6.42
CA HIS A 157 -9.55 -31.44 6.57
C HIS A 157 -8.64 -31.74 5.38
N THR A 158 -8.80 -31.07 4.24
CA THR A 158 -7.83 -31.13 3.13
C THR A 158 -6.74 -30.08 3.27
N ASP A 159 -5.54 -30.42 2.76
CA ASP A 159 -4.33 -29.56 2.77
C ASP A 159 -4.26 -28.62 1.56
#